data_AF-A0AAV0M0L0-F1
#
_entry.id   AF-A0AAV0M0L0-F1
#
_cell.length_a   1.000
_cell.length_b   1.000
_cell.length_c   1.000
_cell.angle_alpha   90.00
_cell.angle_beta   90.00
_cell.angle_gamma   90.00
#
_symmetry.space_group_name_H-M   'P 1'
#
loop_
_entity.id
_entity.type
_entity.pdbx_description
1 polymer ?
#
loop_
_entity_poly.entity_id
_entity_poly.type
_entity_poly.pdbx_seq_one_letter_code
_entity_poly.pdbx_strand_id
1 'polypeptide(L)'
;MTTSTTFSFLLLLQIFWLCLMNPPVSAAKKSYVVYLERDSHHETNKHVLGSDQTRQTYHDLLGSCLLSQERAKEAIFYSYSSIINGFAAVLEDDEAEMLSGHPGVVSVLPDKVNQLHTTRSWEFMGLEDSNGGIPEESIWKAANFGEDVIIANLDTGVWPESPSFNCTVSETIPSRWKGQCDSSSGFKCNRKLIGARYFNQGASAVNKLQAADSSAMDTDGHGSHTLSTAAGCLVPGANFLGSANGTAKGGSPKAWVATYKVCYGGCYDADILAGFDAAIQDGVDIISLSLGSFSPVAYSSDSIAIGSFHAVKNGITVVASAGNSGPYASSVVNVAPWMLTVAASSVDRQFESDVILGNGQKIKGISFNTDTLPPGNLYPLINAVDAKSSDADPSDAKYCYSSTLEPSKVKGQIVVCISSSDDVEKSLEVSQAGGVGVVLVNSYSDSPTPKAHYLPTSMVSKKDGDSILAYMSQAESPTAYISGDTVVGETVVAPAMASFSSTGPNGLTPEILKVHDCLMRCSKRCKHTNL
;
A
#
# COMPACT_ATOMS: atom_id res chain seq x y z
N MET A 1 -59.36 -25.50 -37.20
CA MET A 1 -57.99 -26.02 -37.41
C MET A 1 -57.02 -24.96 -37.94
N THR A 2 -57.42 -24.02 -38.79
CA THR A 2 -56.53 -23.00 -39.40
C THR A 2 -55.98 -21.92 -38.47
N THR A 3 -56.55 -21.73 -37.28
CA THR A 3 -56.11 -20.69 -36.31
C THR A 3 -55.00 -21.12 -35.36
N SER A 4 -54.75 -22.43 -35.21
CA SER A 4 -53.72 -22.93 -34.29
C SER A 4 -52.33 -22.91 -34.91
N THR A 5 -52.23 -23.14 -36.22
CA THR A 5 -50.95 -23.19 -36.96
C THR A 5 -50.31 -21.81 -37.11
N THR A 6 -51.12 -20.76 -37.32
CA THR A 6 -50.64 -19.37 -37.40
C THR A 6 -50.09 -18.89 -36.06
N PHE A 7 -50.72 -19.27 -34.93
CA PHE A 7 -50.25 -18.91 -33.60
C PHE A 7 -48.90 -19.56 -33.24
N SER A 8 -48.73 -20.85 -33.54
CA SER A 8 -47.43 -21.53 -33.36
C SER A 8 -46.32 -20.94 -34.24
N PHE A 9 -46.65 -20.53 -35.47
CA PHE A 9 -45.67 -19.91 -36.37
C PHE A 9 -45.22 -18.52 -35.89
N LEU A 10 -46.15 -17.71 -35.39
CA LEU A 10 -45.84 -16.40 -34.77
C LEU A 10 -44.99 -16.56 -33.49
N LEU A 11 -45.29 -17.56 -32.65
CA LEU A 11 -44.51 -17.85 -31.45
C LEU A 11 -43.07 -18.26 -31.78
N LEU A 12 -42.89 -19.12 -32.80
CA LEU A 12 -41.56 -19.52 -33.29
C LEU A 12 -40.79 -18.34 -33.88
N LEU A 13 -41.46 -17.43 -34.62
CA LEU A 13 -40.83 -16.21 -35.14
C LEU A 13 -40.39 -15.27 -34.00
N GLN A 14 -41.21 -15.14 -32.95
CA GLN A 14 -40.88 -14.33 -31.77
C GLN A 14 -39.69 -14.92 -31.00
N ILE A 15 -39.64 -16.23 -30.80
CA ILE A 15 -38.50 -16.91 -30.17
C ILE A 15 -37.23 -16.73 -31.03
N PHE A 16 -37.33 -16.85 -32.35
CA PHE A 16 -36.19 -16.64 -33.26
C PHE A 16 -35.68 -15.19 -33.22
N TRP A 17 -36.57 -14.20 -33.18
CA TRP A 17 -36.20 -12.80 -32.99
C TRP A 17 -35.60 -12.51 -31.61
N LEU A 18 -36.11 -13.14 -30.54
CA LEU A 18 -35.52 -13.04 -29.19
C LEU A 18 -34.09 -13.63 -29.16
N CYS A 19 -33.84 -14.75 -29.85
CA CYS A 19 -32.49 -15.30 -29.98
C CYS A 19 -31.53 -14.40 -30.80
N LEU A 20 -32.04 -13.64 -31.77
CA LEU A 20 -31.26 -12.68 -32.56
C LEU A 20 -31.05 -11.32 -31.87
N MET A 21 -31.85 -11.02 -30.82
CA MET A 21 -31.80 -9.76 -30.07
C MET A 21 -30.90 -9.82 -28.83
N ASN A 22 -30.44 -11.00 -28.43
CA ASN A 22 -29.36 -11.10 -27.46
C ASN A 22 -28.05 -10.66 -28.16
N PRO A 23 -27.37 -9.60 -27.70
CA PRO A 23 -25.99 -9.38 -28.11
C PRO A 23 -25.17 -10.61 -27.69
N PRO A 24 -24.10 -10.98 -28.41
CA PRO A 24 -23.16 -11.95 -27.89
C PRO A 24 -22.69 -11.45 -26.52
N VAL A 25 -22.88 -12.28 -25.49
CA VAL A 25 -22.28 -12.03 -24.18
C VAL A 25 -20.78 -12.19 -24.39
N SER A 26 -20.10 -11.08 -24.69
CA SER A 26 -18.64 -11.04 -24.66
C SER A 26 -18.26 -11.31 -23.22
N ALA A 27 -17.72 -12.50 -22.93
CA ALA A 27 -17.17 -12.79 -21.63
C ALA A 27 -16.12 -11.72 -21.31
N ALA A 28 -16.16 -11.21 -20.08
CA ALA A 28 -15.25 -10.16 -19.66
C ALA A 28 -13.86 -10.78 -19.45
N LYS A 29 -12.94 -10.55 -20.37
CA LYS A 29 -11.55 -11.00 -20.27
C LYS A 29 -10.87 -10.39 -19.05
N LYS A 30 -10.12 -11.20 -18.30
CA LYS A 30 -9.34 -10.80 -17.13
C LYS A 30 -7.91 -11.27 -17.27
N SER A 31 -6.97 -10.63 -16.57
CA SER A 31 -5.64 -11.19 -16.42
C SER A 31 -5.66 -12.35 -15.43
N TYR A 32 -4.95 -13.41 -15.79
CA TYR A 32 -4.78 -14.61 -15.00
C TYR A 32 -3.30 -15.02 -14.95
N VAL A 33 -2.84 -15.47 -13.79
CA VAL A 33 -1.52 -16.10 -13.62
C VAL A 33 -1.69 -17.61 -13.64
N VAL A 34 -0.99 -18.30 -14.55
CA VAL A 34 -0.93 -19.76 -14.67
C VAL A 34 0.41 -20.25 -14.13
N TYR A 35 0.37 -20.96 -13.00
CA TYR A 35 1.55 -21.57 -12.37
C TYR A 35 1.63 -23.06 -12.74
N LEU A 36 2.82 -23.54 -13.10
CA LEU A 36 3.04 -24.86 -13.69
C LEU A 36 3.98 -25.73 -12.84
N GLU A 37 3.72 -27.03 -12.80
CA GLU A 37 4.59 -27.98 -12.09
C GLU A 37 5.93 -28.12 -12.83
N ARG A 38 7.03 -28.25 -12.07
CA ARG A 38 8.38 -28.35 -12.62
C ARG A 38 8.83 -29.81 -12.59
N ASP A 39 8.91 -30.44 -13.76
CA ASP A 39 9.23 -31.86 -13.92
C ASP A 39 10.51 -32.28 -13.18
N SER A 40 10.36 -33.09 -12.13
CA SER A 40 11.49 -33.60 -11.33
C SER A 40 12.43 -34.52 -12.10
N HIS A 41 12.00 -35.04 -13.25
CA HIS A 41 12.82 -35.90 -14.11
C HIS A 41 13.90 -35.17 -14.92
N HIS A 42 13.90 -33.83 -14.94
CA HIS A 42 14.89 -33.05 -15.69
C HIS A 42 16.16 -32.66 -14.90
N GLU A 43 16.23 -32.91 -13.58
CA GLU A 43 17.39 -32.52 -12.75
C GLU A 43 18.74 -33.16 -13.17
N THR A 44 18.72 -34.28 -13.90
CA THR A 44 19.94 -34.95 -14.37
C THR A 44 20.60 -34.32 -15.60
N ASN A 45 19.95 -33.35 -16.27
CA ASN A 45 20.55 -32.61 -17.38
C ASN A 45 20.55 -31.10 -17.11
N LYS A 46 21.73 -30.53 -16.87
CA LYS A 46 21.97 -29.07 -16.74
C LYS A 46 21.79 -28.27 -18.04
N HIS A 47 20.97 -28.76 -18.97
CA HIS A 47 20.42 -27.92 -20.03
C HIS A 47 19.21 -27.18 -19.47
N VAL A 48 19.47 -25.95 -19.02
CA VAL A 48 18.43 -24.91 -18.98
C VAL A 48 17.84 -24.86 -20.40
N LEU A 49 16.56 -25.21 -20.54
CA LEU A 49 15.82 -24.92 -21.77
C LEU A 49 15.93 -23.42 -22.01
N GLY A 50 16.35 -23.01 -23.20
CA GLY A 50 16.48 -21.59 -23.52
C GLY A 50 15.13 -20.89 -23.34
N SER A 51 15.12 -19.61 -22.97
CA SER A 51 13.91 -18.80 -22.76
C SER A 51 12.88 -19.00 -23.87
N ASP A 52 13.35 -19.10 -25.12
CA ASP A 52 12.54 -19.24 -26.32
C ASP A 52 11.89 -20.62 -26.42
N GLN A 53 12.59 -21.68 -25.98
CA GLN A 53 12.08 -23.05 -26.00
C GLN A 53 11.03 -23.25 -24.90
N THR A 54 11.26 -22.71 -23.70
CA THR A 54 10.26 -22.69 -22.61
C THR A 54 9.05 -21.82 -22.96
N ARG A 55 9.25 -20.65 -23.58
CA ARG A 55 8.15 -19.82 -24.13
C ARG A 55 7.33 -20.58 -25.17
N GLN A 56 7.97 -21.34 -26.05
CA GLN A 56 7.25 -22.18 -27.02
C GLN A 56 6.40 -23.24 -26.32
N THR A 57 6.90 -23.89 -25.26
CA THR A 57 6.11 -24.83 -24.45
C THR A 57 4.87 -24.17 -23.82
N TYR A 58 4.96 -22.91 -23.39
CA TYR A 58 3.81 -22.18 -22.83
C TYR A 58 2.79 -21.79 -23.91
N HIS A 59 3.25 -21.37 -25.09
CA HIS A 59 2.37 -21.13 -26.24
C HIS A 59 1.69 -22.43 -26.72
N ASP A 60 2.40 -23.57 -26.67
CA ASP A 60 1.83 -24.88 -27.06
C ASP A 60 0.80 -25.36 -26.04
N LEU A 61 1.07 -25.21 -24.74
CA LEU A 61 0.13 -25.50 -23.67
C LEU A 61 -1.14 -24.64 -23.81
N LEU A 62 -1.01 -23.31 -23.82
CA LEU A 62 -2.16 -22.43 -23.93
C LEU A 62 -2.86 -22.57 -25.30
N GLY A 63 -2.11 -22.78 -26.37
CA GLY A 63 -2.65 -22.97 -27.73
C GLY A 63 -3.46 -24.25 -27.88
N SER A 64 -3.14 -25.29 -27.11
CA SER A 64 -3.96 -26.51 -27.02
C SER A 64 -5.30 -26.26 -26.32
N CYS A 65 -5.34 -25.38 -25.31
CA CYS A 65 -6.57 -24.98 -24.63
C CYS A 65 -7.40 -24.03 -25.50
N LEU A 66 -6.80 -22.96 -26.04
CA LEU A 66 -7.50 -21.92 -26.83
C LEU A 66 -7.85 -22.36 -28.27
N LEU A 67 -7.44 -23.57 -28.67
CA LEU A 67 -7.51 -24.12 -30.03
C LEU A 67 -6.88 -23.21 -31.11
N SER A 68 -5.96 -22.32 -30.72
CA SER A 68 -5.24 -21.40 -31.61
C SER A 68 -3.91 -20.97 -31.00
N GLN A 69 -2.85 -21.10 -31.80
CA GLN A 69 -1.48 -20.70 -31.47
C GLN A 69 -1.28 -19.18 -31.55
N GLU A 70 -1.98 -18.50 -32.46
CA GLU A 70 -2.00 -17.03 -32.52
C GLU A 70 -2.64 -16.46 -31.24
N ARG A 71 -3.84 -16.95 -30.86
CA ARG A 71 -4.51 -16.51 -29.63
C ARG A 71 -3.65 -16.73 -28.39
N ALA A 72 -2.91 -17.84 -28.31
CA ALA A 72 -2.02 -18.12 -27.18
C ALA A 72 -0.84 -17.13 -27.08
N LYS A 73 -0.26 -16.73 -28.21
CA LYS A 73 0.82 -15.73 -28.29
C LYS A 73 0.35 -14.31 -28.01
N GLU A 74 -0.90 -13.99 -28.35
CA GLU A 74 -1.54 -12.70 -28.05
C GLU A 74 -2.02 -12.62 -26.59
N ALA A 75 -2.47 -13.75 -26.02
CA ALA A 75 -2.95 -13.82 -24.65
C ALA A 75 -1.80 -13.79 -23.63
N ILE A 76 -0.70 -14.53 -23.86
CA ILE A 76 0.46 -14.56 -22.94
C ILE A 76 1.25 -13.27 -23.05
N PHE A 77 1.22 -12.49 -21.97
CA PHE A 77 2.07 -11.29 -21.83
C PHE A 77 3.38 -11.62 -21.07
N TYR A 78 3.32 -12.27 -19.91
CA TYR A 78 4.53 -12.74 -19.20
C TYR A 78 4.81 -14.23 -19.32
N SER A 79 6.10 -14.60 -19.31
CA SER A 79 6.56 -15.99 -19.24
C SER A 79 7.64 -16.13 -18.18
N TYR A 80 7.29 -16.69 -17.03
CA TYR A 80 8.22 -17.04 -15.96
C TYR A 80 8.92 -18.35 -16.35
N SER A 81 10.19 -18.29 -16.73
CA SER A 81 10.93 -19.44 -17.28
C SER A 81 12.22 -19.79 -16.51
N SER A 82 12.56 -18.97 -15.52
CA SER A 82 13.81 -18.99 -14.76
C SER A 82 13.64 -19.79 -13.46
N ILE A 83 13.03 -19.18 -12.45
CA ILE A 83 12.89 -19.75 -11.10
C ILE A 83 11.44 -20.14 -10.87
N ILE A 84 10.50 -19.22 -11.12
CA ILE A 84 9.07 -19.50 -11.22
C ILE A 84 8.78 -20.12 -12.59
N ASN A 85 7.96 -21.17 -12.63
CA ASN A 85 7.56 -21.88 -13.84
C ASN A 85 6.09 -21.56 -14.16
N GLY A 86 5.82 -20.85 -15.24
CA GLY A 86 4.46 -20.45 -15.61
C GLY A 86 4.40 -19.23 -16.52
N PHE A 87 3.20 -18.70 -16.70
CA PHE A 87 2.95 -17.51 -17.52
C PHE A 87 1.78 -16.70 -16.98
N ALA A 88 1.64 -15.45 -17.42
CA ALA A 88 0.42 -14.68 -17.20
C ALA A 88 -0.23 -14.36 -18.55
N ALA A 89 -1.56 -14.54 -18.60
CA ALA A 89 -2.34 -14.42 -19.82
C ALA A 89 -3.68 -13.72 -19.61
N VAL A 90 -4.17 -13.05 -20.65
CA VAL A 90 -5.54 -12.50 -20.70
C VAL A 90 -6.48 -13.59 -21.21
N LEU A 91 -7.41 -14.03 -20.36
CA LEU A 91 -8.29 -15.18 -20.63
C LEU A 91 -9.75 -14.83 -20.30
N GLU A 92 -10.67 -15.56 -20.93
CA GLU A 92 -12.07 -15.64 -20.50
C GLU A 92 -12.18 -16.62 -19.30
N ASP A 93 -13.23 -16.51 -18.47
CA ASP A 93 -13.33 -17.27 -17.21
C ASP A 93 -13.41 -18.79 -17.43
N ASP A 94 -14.03 -19.22 -18.53
CA ASP A 94 -14.12 -20.61 -18.98
C ASP A 94 -12.81 -21.13 -19.58
N GLU A 95 -12.05 -20.27 -20.27
CA GLU A 95 -10.68 -20.58 -20.73
C GLU A 95 -9.75 -20.82 -19.53
N ALA A 96 -9.86 -19.98 -18.49
CA ALA A 96 -9.12 -20.13 -17.23
C ALA A 96 -9.53 -21.41 -16.45
N GLU A 97 -10.82 -21.74 -16.41
CA GLU A 97 -11.31 -22.99 -15.82
C GLU A 97 -10.78 -24.22 -16.57
N MET A 98 -10.80 -24.20 -17.91
CA MET A 98 -10.25 -25.29 -18.74
C MET A 98 -8.73 -25.47 -18.54
N LEU A 99 -7.96 -24.39 -18.40
CA LEU A 99 -6.54 -24.45 -18.06
C LEU A 99 -6.30 -25.04 -16.66
N SER A 100 -7.16 -24.72 -15.69
CA SER A 100 -7.03 -25.25 -14.32
C SER A 100 -7.19 -26.78 -14.24
N GLY A 101 -7.84 -27.40 -15.22
CA GLY A 101 -7.95 -28.85 -15.34
C GLY A 101 -6.77 -29.55 -16.05
N HIS A 102 -5.76 -28.82 -16.53
CA HIS A 102 -4.65 -29.41 -17.28
C HIS A 102 -3.60 -30.06 -16.34
N PRO A 103 -3.13 -31.30 -16.59
CA PRO A 103 -2.27 -32.04 -15.64
C PRO A 103 -0.95 -31.38 -15.22
N GLY A 104 -0.42 -30.45 -16.02
CA GLY A 104 0.81 -29.69 -15.70
C GLY A 104 0.56 -28.32 -15.04
N VAL A 105 -0.70 -27.93 -14.80
CA VAL A 105 -1.08 -26.65 -14.20
C VAL A 105 -1.34 -26.86 -12.70
N VAL A 106 -0.58 -26.17 -11.86
CA VAL A 106 -0.75 -26.19 -10.40
C VAL A 106 -1.86 -25.24 -9.97
N SER A 107 -1.99 -24.09 -10.64
CA SER A 107 -3.06 -23.12 -10.36
C SER A 107 -3.27 -22.10 -11.47
N VAL A 108 -4.50 -21.59 -11.60
CA VAL A 108 -4.86 -20.43 -12.43
C VAL A 108 -5.49 -19.36 -11.54
N LEU A 109 -4.91 -18.15 -11.49
CA LEU A 109 -5.19 -17.15 -10.45
C LEU A 109 -5.67 -15.83 -11.04
N PRO A 110 -6.85 -15.31 -10.65
CA PRO A 110 -7.29 -13.98 -11.05
C PRO A 110 -6.53 -12.89 -10.29
N ASP A 111 -6.09 -11.89 -11.04
CA ASP A 111 -5.13 -10.84 -10.67
C ASP A 111 -5.70 -9.77 -9.70
N LYS A 112 -5.00 -9.41 -8.59
CA LYS A 112 -5.54 -8.58 -7.46
C LYS A 112 -4.59 -7.53 -6.82
N VAL A 113 -5.18 -6.45 -6.28
CA VAL A 113 -4.58 -5.17 -5.82
C VAL A 113 -4.39 -5.01 -4.28
N ASN A 114 -3.39 -4.20 -3.83
CA ASN A 114 -2.72 -4.24 -2.49
C ASN A 114 -2.28 -2.83 -1.88
N GLN A 115 -1.86 -2.69 -0.58
CA GLN A 115 -1.60 -1.38 0.16
C GLN A 115 -0.39 -1.26 1.20
N LEU A 116 -0.21 -0.10 1.93
CA LEU A 116 1.01 0.77 2.10
C LEU A 116 1.39 1.33 3.57
N HIS A 117 2.65 1.78 3.95
CA HIS A 117 3.13 2.23 5.34
C HIS A 117 4.40 3.19 5.59
N THR A 118 4.71 3.68 6.85
CA THR A 118 5.77 4.73 7.23
C THR A 118 6.64 4.65 8.57
N THR A 119 7.13 5.78 9.19
CA THR A 119 8.59 6.05 9.45
C THR A 119 9.31 6.16 10.85
N ARG A 120 8.74 6.50 12.04
CA ARG A 120 9.51 7.03 13.25
C ARG A 120 10.62 6.14 13.86
N SER A 121 10.64 4.85 13.54
CA SER A 121 10.97 3.71 14.40
C SER A 121 12.27 3.71 15.25
N TRP A 122 13.41 4.18 14.76
CA TRP A 122 14.71 3.64 15.20
C TRP A 122 15.19 4.04 16.61
N GLU A 123 15.01 5.29 17.02
CA GLU A 123 15.30 5.77 18.38
C GLU A 123 14.36 5.10 19.41
N PHE A 124 13.06 5.00 19.08
CA PHE A 124 12.05 4.34 19.91
C PHE A 124 12.33 2.83 20.10
N MET A 125 12.93 2.19 19.10
CA MET A 125 13.44 0.82 19.17
C MET A 125 14.78 0.68 19.94
N GLY A 126 15.43 1.79 20.30
CA GLY A 126 16.69 1.82 21.05
C GLY A 126 17.95 1.55 20.22
N LEU A 127 17.92 1.76 18.90
CA LEU A 127 19.09 1.60 18.02
C LEU A 127 20.05 2.81 18.11
N GLU A 128 19.53 3.94 18.58
CA GLU A 128 20.23 5.17 18.92
C GLU A 128 19.68 5.74 20.23
N ASP A 129 20.49 6.56 20.91
CA ASP A 129 20.09 7.31 22.10
C ASP A 129 19.44 8.67 21.73
N SER A 130 18.90 9.36 22.74
CA SER A 130 18.20 10.63 22.60
C SER A 130 19.05 11.78 22.04
N ASN A 131 20.37 11.62 21.94
CA ASN A 131 21.29 12.59 21.35
C ASN A 131 21.76 12.17 19.94
N GLY A 132 21.22 11.09 19.38
CA GLY A 132 21.68 10.49 18.13
C GLY A 132 23.01 9.74 18.27
N GLY A 133 23.47 9.49 19.51
CA GLY A 133 24.57 8.57 19.78
C GLY A 133 24.13 7.14 19.54
N ILE A 134 25.07 6.27 19.16
CA ILE A 134 24.76 4.88 18.81
C ILE A 134 25.38 4.00 19.92
N PRO A 135 24.58 3.28 20.72
CA PRO A 135 25.07 2.39 21.77
C PRO A 135 26.05 1.32 21.24
N GLU A 136 26.91 0.76 22.08
CA GLU A 136 27.85 -0.31 21.65
C GLU A 136 27.12 -1.61 21.34
N GLU A 137 26.09 -1.91 22.12
CA GLU A 137 25.17 -3.02 22.00
C GLU A 137 24.12 -2.86 20.87
N SER A 138 24.10 -1.71 20.18
CA SER A 138 23.15 -1.46 19.09
C SER A 138 23.37 -2.42 17.92
N ILE A 139 22.28 -3.02 17.43
CA ILE A 139 22.33 -3.92 16.27
C ILE A 139 22.89 -3.22 15.02
N TRP A 140 22.80 -1.88 14.93
CA TRP A 140 23.49 -1.12 13.89
C TRP A 140 25.01 -1.28 13.92
N LYS A 141 25.65 -1.28 15.09
CA LYS A 141 27.09 -1.58 15.16
C LYS A 141 27.37 -3.06 14.92
N ALA A 142 26.57 -3.96 15.53
CA ALA A 142 26.78 -5.40 15.38
C ALA A 142 26.63 -5.89 13.92
N ALA A 143 25.74 -5.27 13.14
CA ALA A 143 25.49 -5.58 11.73
C ALA A 143 26.12 -4.58 10.76
N ASN A 144 27.07 -3.74 11.20
CA ASN A 144 27.71 -2.69 10.39
C ASN A 144 26.71 -1.85 9.55
N PHE A 145 25.55 -1.52 10.10
CA PHE A 145 24.48 -0.73 9.46
C PHE A 145 23.90 -1.37 8.18
N GLY A 146 24.10 -2.68 7.99
CA GLY A 146 23.73 -3.41 6.77
C GLY A 146 24.77 -3.28 5.65
N GLU A 147 26.02 -2.96 5.96
CA GLU A 147 27.11 -2.95 4.97
C GLU A 147 27.25 -4.32 4.28
N ASP A 148 27.45 -4.30 2.96
CA ASP A 148 27.38 -5.48 2.08
C ASP A 148 26.05 -6.28 2.15
N VAL A 149 24.92 -5.62 2.45
CA VAL A 149 23.56 -6.17 2.28
C VAL A 149 22.82 -5.43 1.17
N ILE A 150 22.03 -6.14 0.37
CA ILE A 150 21.18 -5.62 -0.71
C ILE A 150 19.72 -5.84 -0.32
N ILE A 151 19.00 -4.73 -0.05
CA ILE A 151 17.57 -4.73 0.28
C ILE A 151 16.77 -4.25 -0.93
N ALA A 152 15.86 -5.09 -1.40
CA ALA A 152 14.94 -4.74 -2.47
C ALA A 152 13.53 -4.44 -1.94
N ASN A 153 12.79 -3.55 -2.60
CA ASN A 153 11.33 -3.51 -2.49
C ASN A 153 10.62 -3.95 -3.78
N LEU A 154 9.47 -4.59 -3.62
CA LEU A 154 8.47 -4.78 -4.67
C LEU A 154 7.31 -3.81 -4.35
N ASP A 155 7.15 -2.75 -5.15
CA ASP A 155 6.36 -1.58 -4.75
C ASP A 155 5.95 -0.66 -5.94
N THR A 156 5.58 0.60 -5.68
CA THR A 156 5.29 1.65 -6.70
C THR A 156 6.53 2.23 -7.38
N GLY A 157 7.73 1.75 -7.06
CA GLY A 157 9.02 2.17 -7.62
C GLY A 157 9.86 2.96 -6.62
N VAL A 158 10.72 3.87 -7.12
CA VAL A 158 11.49 4.80 -6.29
C VAL A 158 11.64 6.17 -6.95
N TRP A 159 11.74 7.24 -6.15
CA TRP A 159 12.15 8.57 -6.58
C TRP A 159 13.66 8.76 -6.35
N PRO A 160 14.52 8.53 -7.36
CA PRO A 160 15.97 8.38 -7.15
C PRO A 160 16.68 9.68 -6.74
N GLU A 161 16.10 10.85 -7.02
CA GLU A 161 16.62 12.16 -6.61
C GLU A 161 16.37 12.48 -5.12
N SER A 162 15.65 11.62 -4.39
CA SER A 162 15.42 11.81 -2.95
C SER A 162 16.75 11.81 -2.17
N PRO A 163 16.97 12.73 -1.21
CA PRO A 163 18.15 12.72 -0.35
C PRO A 163 18.37 11.38 0.37
N SER A 164 17.29 10.63 0.66
CA SER A 164 17.34 9.29 1.26
C SER A 164 18.04 8.25 0.38
N PHE A 165 18.25 8.52 -0.91
CA PHE A 165 18.99 7.67 -1.84
C PHE A 165 20.26 8.33 -2.39
N ASN A 166 20.66 9.49 -1.83
CA ASN A 166 21.81 10.28 -2.29
C ASN A 166 23.00 10.20 -1.30
N CYS A 167 23.46 8.99 -1.01
CA CYS A 167 24.71 8.74 -0.30
C CYS A 167 25.54 7.68 -1.02
N THR A 168 26.86 7.67 -0.80
CA THR A 168 27.71 6.55 -1.24
C THR A 168 27.83 5.57 -0.09
N VAL A 169 27.34 4.34 -0.29
CA VAL A 169 27.45 3.26 0.70
C VAL A 169 28.86 2.70 0.73
N SER A 170 29.41 2.40 -0.46
CA SER A 170 30.77 1.92 -0.68
C SER A 170 31.21 2.28 -2.10
N GLU A 171 32.52 2.23 -2.35
CA GLU A 171 33.11 2.45 -3.67
C GLU A 171 32.82 1.33 -4.68
N THR A 172 32.55 0.11 -4.18
CA THR A 172 32.42 -1.11 -5.00
C THR A 172 31.09 -1.81 -4.72
N ILE A 173 30.26 -1.94 -5.75
CA ILE A 173 29.00 -2.72 -5.69
C ILE A 173 29.35 -4.21 -5.46
N PRO A 174 28.59 -4.97 -4.63
CA PRO A 174 28.93 -6.34 -4.33
C PRO A 174 28.98 -7.22 -5.59
N SER A 175 30.02 -8.04 -5.74
CA SER A 175 30.23 -8.85 -6.96
C SER A 175 29.17 -9.93 -7.20
N ARG A 176 28.30 -10.21 -6.21
CA ARG A 176 27.14 -11.10 -6.36
C ARG A 176 25.95 -10.45 -7.05
N TRP A 177 25.90 -9.12 -7.07
CA TRP A 177 24.84 -8.34 -7.71
C TRP A 177 24.89 -8.50 -9.23
N LYS A 178 23.76 -8.88 -9.81
CA LYS A 178 23.57 -9.08 -11.26
C LYS A 178 22.46 -8.21 -11.85
N GLY A 179 21.73 -7.49 -11.00
CA GLY A 179 20.64 -6.64 -11.44
C GLY A 179 21.10 -5.41 -12.21
N GLN A 180 20.14 -4.83 -12.93
CA GLN A 180 20.35 -3.72 -13.85
C GLN A 180 19.58 -2.46 -13.44
N CYS A 181 19.88 -1.36 -14.12
CA CYS A 181 19.12 -0.12 -14.01
C CYS A 181 18.41 0.18 -15.33
N ASP A 182 17.10 0.00 -15.34
CA ASP A 182 16.23 0.31 -16.47
C ASP A 182 16.17 1.83 -16.65
N SER A 183 17.13 2.36 -17.40
CA SER A 183 17.40 3.79 -17.55
C SER A 183 16.44 4.50 -18.52
N SER A 184 15.21 3.97 -18.66
CA SER A 184 14.17 4.57 -19.48
C SER A 184 13.74 5.93 -18.91
N SER A 185 13.25 6.81 -19.78
CA SER A 185 12.72 8.14 -19.40
C SER A 185 13.67 9.03 -18.57
N GLY A 186 14.98 8.78 -18.60
CA GLY A 186 16.00 9.55 -17.88
C GLY A 186 16.32 9.07 -16.47
N PHE A 187 15.71 7.96 -16.01
CA PHE A 187 15.97 7.35 -14.72
C PHE A 187 17.44 6.93 -14.57
N LYS A 188 18.04 7.14 -13.38
CA LYS A 188 19.45 6.79 -13.11
C LYS A 188 19.65 6.19 -11.72
N CYS A 189 20.32 5.05 -11.69
CA CYS A 189 20.87 4.43 -10.48
C CYS A 189 22.18 5.11 -10.06
N ASN A 190 22.58 4.88 -8.80
CA ASN A 190 23.73 5.52 -8.17
C ASN A 190 24.43 4.54 -7.19
N ARG A 191 25.29 5.06 -6.29
CA ARG A 191 26.02 4.24 -5.29
C ARG A 191 25.26 4.03 -3.97
N LYS A 192 23.92 4.04 -4.06
CA LYS A 192 22.98 3.62 -3.03
C LYS A 192 21.91 2.73 -3.66
N LEU A 193 21.18 3.29 -4.62
CA LEU A 193 20.22 2.60 -5.47
C LEU A 193 20.98 1.96 -6.64
N ILE A 194 21.30 0.66 -6.53
CA ILE A 194 22.11 -0.08 -7.51
C ILE A 194 21.27 -0.83 -8.55
N GLY A 195 19.97 -0.97 -8.30
CA GLY A 195 19.02 -1.64 -9.18
C GLY A 195 17.70 -0.89 -9.25
N ALA A 196 17.14 -0.78 -10.44
CA ALA A 196 15.80 -0.24 -10.63
C ALA A 196 15.20 -0.87 -11.87
N ARG A 197 14.10 -1.60 -11.68
CA ARG A 197 13.41 -2.34 -12.73
C ARG A 197 11.90 -2.15 -12.59
N TYR A 198 11.16 -2.32 -13.68
CA TYR A 198 9.71 -2.17 -13.67
C TYR A 198 9.03 -3.28 -14.48
N PHE A 199 7.88 -3.72 -13.98
CA PHE A 199 7.09 -4.83 -14.53
C PHE A 199 5.66 -4.35 -14.58
N ASN A 200 5.14 -4.10 -15.78
CA ASN A 200 3.88 -3.41 -15.99
C ASN A 200 2.98 -4.09 -17.03
N GLN A 201 3.32 -5.29 -17.50
CA GLN A 201 2.53 -5.94 -18.55
C GLN A 201 1.25 -6.55 -17.97
N GLY A 202 1.22 -6.91 -16.68
CA GLY A 202 -0.02 -7.27 -15.98
C GLY A 202 -0.97 -6.07 -15.92
N ALA A 203 -0.48 -4.95 -15.40
CA ALA A 203 -1.22 -3.70 -15.38
C ALA A 203 -1.66 -3.25 -16.80
N SER A 204 -0.79 -3.37 -17.82
CA SER A 204 -1.09 -3.00 -19.22
C SER A 204 -2.11 -3.92 -19.90
N ALA A 205 -2.23 -5.17 -19.45
CA ALA A 205 -3.16 -6.14 -20.01
C ALA A 205 -4.63 -5.80 -19.69
N VAL A 206 -4.88 -5.09 -18.60
CA VAL A 206 -6.23 -4.71 -18.14
C VAL A 206 -6.49 -3.19 -18.12
N ASN A 207 -5.44 -2.37 -18.00
CA ASN A 207 -5.55 -0.91 -17.96
C ASN A 207 -4.77 -0.22 -19.09
N LYS A 208 -5.21 0.99 -19.45
CA LYS A 208 -4.41 1.91 -20.27
C LYS A 208 -3.41 2.66 -19.39
N LEU A 209 -2.16 2.19 -19.38
CA LEU A 209 -1.08 2.87 -18.67
C LEU A 209 -0.64 4.17 -19.35
N GLN A 210 -0.06 5.07 -18.55
CA GLN A 210 0.53 6.33 -19.01
C GLN A 210 2.00 6.13 -19.41
N ALA A 211 2.58 7.10 -20.14
CA ALA A 211 3.99 7.05 -20.52
C ALA A 211 4.95 7.02 -19.30
N ALA A 212 4.55 7.61 -18.17
CA ALA A 212 5.31 7.59 -16.91
C ALA A 212 5.46 6.17 -16.32
N ASP A 213 4.49 5.29 -16.60
CA ASP A 213 4.46 3.91 -16.09
C ASP A 213 5.47 2.97 -16.77
N SER A 214 6.15 3.46 -17.82
CA SER A 214 7.24 2.76 -18.51
C SER A 214 8.62 3.09 -17.91
N SER A 215 8.68 3.22 -16.58
CA SER A 215 9.90 3.46 -15.82
C SER A 215 9.75 2.96 -14.37
N ALA A 216 10.88 2.77 -13.68
CA ALA A 216 10.92 2.46 -12.24
C ALA A 216 10.68 3.71 -11.34
N MET A 217 10.36 4.86 -11.93
CA MET A 217 10.09 6.10 -11.19
C MET A 217 8.80 5.96 -10.39
N ASP A 218 8.87 6.34 -9.11
CA ASP A 218 7.72 6.40 -8.23
C ASP A 218 6.88 7.64 -8.52
N THR A 219 5.60 7.42 -8.81
CA THR A 219 4.60 8.46 -9.09
C THR A 219 3.49 8.50 -8.04
N ASP A 220 3.57 7.64 -7.03
CA ASP A 220 2.65 7.54 -5.88
C ASP A 220 3.33 8.09 -4.61
N GLY A 221 4.59 7.69 -4.39
CA GLY A 221 5.43 8.10 -3.26
C GLY A 221 5.68 6.98 -2.25
N HIS A 222 4.86 5.93 -2.25
CA HIS A 222 5.00 4.86 -1.26
C HIS A 222 6.24 4.00 -1.41
N GLY A 223 6.62 3.57 -2.62
CA GLY A 223 7.83 2.77 -2.83
C GLY A 223 9.10 3.52 -2.42
N SER A 224 9.13 4.83 -2.65
CA SER A 224 10.16 5.73 -2.10
C SER A 224 10.11 5.76 -0.57
N HIS A 225 8.92 5.76 0.01
CA HIS A 225 8.72 5.75 1.44
C HIS A 225 9.19 4.44 2.09
N THR A 226 8.82 3.26 1.57
CA THR A 226 9.21 1.96 2.13
C THR A 226 10.70 1.71 2.00
N LEU A 227 11.28 1.98 0.83
CA LEU A 227 12.70 1.75 0.60
C LEU A 227 13.58 2.69 1.43
N SER A 228 13.15 3.94 1.63
CA SER A 228 13.83 4.86 2.54
C SER A 228 13.63 4.52 4.03
N THR A 229 12.50 3.90 4.40
CA THR A 229 12.30 3.36 5.75
C THR A 229 13.19 2.13 5.99
N ALA A 230 13.28 1.21 5.02
CA ALA A 230 14.11 0.02 5.15
C ALA A 230 15.62 0.36 5.17
N ALA A 231 16.07 1.25 4.30
CA ALA A 231 17.50 1.47 4.06
C ALA A 231 17.86 2.90 3.62
N GLY A 232 17.05 3.92 3.89
CA GLY A 232 17.40 5.31 3.57
C GLY A 232 18.71 5.79 4.21
N CYS A 233 19.43 6.64 3.47
CA CYS A 233 20.56 7.43 3.97
C CYS A 233 20.16 8.32 5.15
N LEU A 234 21.14 8.82 5.93
CA LEU A 234 20.87 9.83 6.96
C LEU A 234 20.61 11.19 6.28
N VAL A 235 19.44 11.77 6.53
CA VAL A 235 19.00 13.08 5.98
C VAL A 235 18.67 14.04 7.13
N PRO A 236 19.61 14.91 7.54
CA PRO A 236 19.38 15.90 8.60
C PRO A 236 18.38 16.98 8.19
N GLY A 237 17.59 17.47 9.16
CA GLY A 237 16.57 18.51 8.93
C GLY A 237 15.32 18.02 8.20
N ALA A 238 15.18 16.70 8.04
CA ALA A 238 13.99 16.10 7.47
C ALA A 238 12.78 16.37 8.38
N ASN A 239 11.72 16.94 7.79
CA ASN A 239 10.47 17.26 8.45
C ASN A 239 9.34 17.14 7.41
N PHE A 240 8.11 16.96 7.86
CA PHE A 240 6.93 16.99 7.02
C PHE A 240 6.08 18.19 7.41
N LEU A 241 6.12 19.25 6.58
CA LEU A 241 5.43 20.52 6.85
C LEU A 241 5.75 21.07 8.26
N GLY A 242 7.04 21.12 8.62
CA GLY A 242 7.52 21.52 9.96
C GLY A 242 7.38 20.44 11.04
N SER A 243 6.46 19.49 10.88
CA SER A 243 6.22 18.40 11.84
C SER A 243 7.32 17.34 11.80
N ALA A 244 7.58 16.68 12.93
CA ALA A 244 8.58 15.60 13.07
C ALA A 244 10.01 15.96 12.59
N ASN A 245 10.43 17.21 12.79
CA ASN A 245 11.78 17.65 12.45
C ASN A 245 12.88 16.82 13.14
N GLY A 246 13.83 16.31 12.36
CA GLY A 246 14.95 15.52 12.85
C GLY A 246 15.86 15.02 11.73
N THR A 247 16.52 13.88 11.95
CA THR A 247 17.30 13.19 10.91
C THR A 247 16.52 11.96 10.47
N ALA A 248 16.02 11.95 9.23
CA ALA A 248 15.45 10.73 8.66
C ALA A 248 16.58 9.72 8.34
N LYS A 249 16.31 8.43 8.50
CA LYS A 249 17.26 7.33 8.30
C LYS A 249 16.50 6.00 8.15
N GLY A 250 17.06 5.05 7.41
CA GLY A 250 16.51 3.70 7.32
C GLY A 250 16.96 2.76 8.44
N GLY A 251 16.36 1.58 8.49
CA GLY A 251 16.76 0.48 9.38
C GLY A 251 18.16 -0.07 9.08
N SER A 252 18.61 0.00 7.82
CA SER A 252 19.97 -0.34 7.39
C SER A 252 20.57 0.76 6.51
N PRO A 253 21.07 1.88 7.07
CA PRO A 253 21.54 3.01 6.28
C PRO A 253 22.73 2.72 5.35
N LYS A 254 23.53 1.68 5.63
CA LYS A 254 24.61 1.17 4.78
C LYS A 254 24.23 -0.05 3.91
N ALA A 255 22.96 -0.46 3.88
CA ALA A 255 22.54 -1.41 2.85
C ALA A 255 22.50 -0.74 1.47
N TRP A 256 22.84 -1.48 0.44
CA TRP A 256 22.49 -1.14 -0.93
C TRP A 256 20.98 -1.34 -1.13
N VAL A 257 20.38 -0.58 -2.04
CA VAL A 257 18.96 -0.71 -2.35
C VAL A 257 18.70 -1.00 -3.82
N ALA A 258 17.66 -1.77 -4.07
CA ALA A 258 17.10 -1.99 -5.40
C ALA A 258 15.58 -1.82 -5.36
N THR A 259 14.98 -1.42 -6.48
CA THR A 259 13.50 -1.38 -6.61
C THR A 259 13.01 -2.19 -7.79
N TYR A 260 11.87 -2.85 -7.57
CA TYR A 260 11.12 -3.62 -8.56
C TYR A 260 9.71 -3.03 -8.56
N LYS A 261 9.43 -2.10 -9.48
CA LYS A 261 8.10 -1.49 -9.61
C LYS A 261 7.13 -2.53 -10.16
N VAL A 262 6.11 -2.87 -9.37
CA VAL A 262 5.06 -3.86 -9.69
C VAL A 262 3.65 -3.32 -9.43
N CYS A 263 3.53 -2.03 -9.07
CA CYS A 263 2.28 -1.38 -8.70
C CYS A 263 2.00 -0.10 -9.52
N TYR A 264 0.79 0.00 -10.05
CA TYR A 264 0.32 1.01 -11.02
C TYR A 264 -1.14 1.43 -10.73
N GLY A 265 -1.37 2.10 -9.60
CA GLY A 265 -2.73 2.28 -9.02
C GLY A 265 -3.30 0.99 -8.40
N GLY A 266 -2.71 -0.15 -8.74
CA GLY A 266 -2.76 -1.40 -8.00
C GLY A 266 -1.57 -2.29 -8.36
N CYS A 267 -1.21 -3.21 -7.48
CA CYS A 267 -0.16 -4.21 -7.74
C CYS A 267 -0.81 -5.42 -8.41
N TYR A 268 -0.21 -5.94 -9.47
CA TYR A 268 -0.77 -7.08 -10.21
C TYR A 268 0.05 -8.33 -9.92
N ASP A 269 -0.61 -9.46 -9.64
CA ASP A 269 -0.01 -10.77 -9.33
C ASP A 269 1.02 -11.20 -10.40
N ALA A 270 0.73 -10.86 -11.66
CA ALA A 270 1.61 -11.13 -12.78
C ALA A 270 2.90 -10.30 -12.76
N ASP A 271 2.79 -9.02 -12.40
CA ASP A 271 3.92 -8.09 -12.24
C ASP A 271 4.71 -8.42 -10.96
N ILE A 272 4.03 -8.82 -9.87
CA ILE A 272 4.62 -9.27 -8.59
C ILE A 272 5.53 -10.48 -8.79
N LEU A 273 5.07 -11.53 -9.49
CA LEU A 273 5.90 -12.71 -9.77
C LEU A 273 7.09 -12.39 -10.68
N ALA A 274 6.93 -11.48 -11.64
CA ALA A 274 8.04 -11.01 -12.47
C ALA A 274 9.09 -10.26 -11.64
N GLY A 275 8.63 -9.41 -10.70
CA GLY A 275 9.49 -8.72 -9.73
C GLY A 275 10.24 -9.68 -8.80
N PHE A 276 9.58 -10.74 -8.31
CA PHE A 276 10.23 -11.78 -7.51
C PHE A 276 11.28 -12.57 -8.31
N ASP A 277 10.92 -13.07 -9.50
CA ASP A 277 11.83 -13.83 -10.37
C ASP A 277 13.07 -13.01 -10.72
N ALA A 278 12.89 -11.70 -10.97
CA ALA A 278 13.97 -10.75 -11.20
C ALA A 278 14.84 -10.52 -9.94
N ALA A 279 14.24 -10.20 -8.79
CA ALA A 279 14.97 -9.92 -7.55
C ALA A 279 15.84 -11.11 -7.10
N ILE A 280 15.33 -12.34 -7.24
CA ILE A 280 16.07 -13.55 -6.89
C ILE A 280 17.26 -13.77 -7.86
N GLN A 281 17.08 -13.53 -9.16
CA GLN A 281 18.16 -13.64 -10.15
C GLN A 281 19.25 -12.57 -9.96
N ASP A 282 18.82 -11.34 -9.65
CA ASP A 282 19.68 -10.17 -9.46
C ASP A 282 20.54 -10.28 -8.19
N GLY A 283 20.17 -11.15 -7.25
CA GLY A 283 20.97 -11.52 -6.08
C GLY A 283 20.77 -10.62 -4.86
N VAL A 284 19.52 -10.21 -4.60
CA VAL A 284 19.14 -9.48 -3.38
C VAL A 284 19.23 -10.39 -2.15
N ASP A 285 19.47 -9.83 -0.96
CA ASP A 285 19.53 -10.62 0.29
C ASP A 285 18.20 -10.56 1.07
N ILE A 286 17.47 -9.44 0.94
CA ILE A 286 16.17 -9.20 1.59
C ILE A 286 15.19 -8.59 0.60
N ILE A 287 13.95 -9.09 0.59
CA ILE A 287 12.81 -8.49 -0.10
C ILE A 287 11.84 -7.92 0.95
N SER A 288 11.66 -6.59 0.91
CA SER A 288 10.68 -5.83 1.68
C SER A 288 9.42 -5.65 0.84
N LEU A 289 8.30 -6.20 1.30
CA LEU A 289 7.07 -6.32 0.53
C LEU A 289 5.91 -5.69 1.31
N SER A 290 5.59 -4.44 0.96
CA SER A 290 4.49 -3.69 1.57
C SER A 290 3.27 -3.70 0.64
N LEU A 291 2.77 -4.92 0.41
CA LEU A 291 1.59 -5.23 -0.38
C LEU A 291 1.03 -6.59 0.09
N GLY A 292 -0.27 -6.82 -0.05
CA GLY A 292 -0.97 -8.05 0.33
C GLY A 292 -2.42 -7.97 -0.11
N SER A 293 -2.97 -9.12 -0.52
CA SER A 293 -4.32 -9.23 -1.10
C SER A 293 -5.43 -8.84 -0.12
N PHE A 294 -6.66 -8.64 -0.60
CA PHE A 294 -7.80 -8.31 0.28
C PHE A 294 -8.20 -9.43 1.27
N SER A 295 -7.84 -10.68 0.97
CA SER A 295 -8.20 -11.84 1.79
C SER A 295 -7.20 -12.97 1.57
N PRO A 296 -6.78 -13.73 2.59
CA PRO A 296 -5.88 -14.86 2.40
C PRO A 296 -6.52 -15.90 1.46
N VAL A 297 -5.74 -16.36 0.49
CA VAL A 297 -6.08 -17.45 -0.43
C VAL A 297 -5.03 -18.55 -0.31
N ALA A 298 -5.34 -19.79 -0.70
CA ALA A 298 -4.44 -20.93 -0.54
C ALA A 298 -3.01 -20.64 -1.05
N TYR A 299 -1.98 -21.20 -0.41
CA TYR A 299 -0.58 -20.86 -0.72
C TYR A 299 -0.16 -21.15 -2.17
N SER A 300 -0.73 -22.20 -2.78
CA SER A 300 -0.59 -22.51 -4.20
C SER A 300 -1.32 -21.53 -5.12
N SER A 301 -2.01 -20.55 -4.56
CA SER A 301 -2.91 -19.63 -5.24
C SER A 301 -2.72 -18.17 -4.83
N ASP A 302 -1.59 -17.88 -4.17
CA ASP A 302 -1.17 -16.56 -3.73
C ASP A 302 0.19 -16.27 -4.40
N SER A 303 0.23 -15.25 -5.26
CA SER A 303 1.44 -14.84 -5.99
C SER A 303 2.60 -14.46 -5.07
N ILE A 304 2.27 -13.86 -3.92
CA ILE A 304 3.21 -13.44 -2.89
C ILE A 304 3.71 -14.67 -2.15
N ALA A 305 2.85 -15.64 -1.82
CA ALA A 305 3.27 -16.90 -1.21
C ALA A 305 4.19 -17.72 -2.15
N ILE A 306 3.86 -17.82 -3.44
CA ILE A 306 4.68 -18.51 -4.45
C ILE A 306 6.03 -17.82 -4.64
N GLY A 307 6.03 -16.50 -4.90
CA GLY A 307 7.25 -15.72 -5.09
C GLY A 307 8.17 -15.75 -3.87
N SER A 308 7.59 -15.59 -2.67
CA SER A 308 8.34 -15.65 -1.41
C SER A 308 8.87 -17.04 -1.08
N PHE A 309 8.16 -18.12 -1.46
CA PHE A 309 8.66 -19.49 -1.29
C PHE A 309 9.94 -19.70 -2.11
N HIS A 310 9.94 -19.27 -3.37
CA HIS A 310 11.11 -19.34 -4.23
C HIS A 310 12.25 -18.43 -3.76
N ALA A 311 11.96 -17.25 -3.21
CA ALA A 311 12.97 -16.39 -2.59
C ALA A 311 13.63 -17.06 -1.37
N VAL A 312 12.85 -17.56 -0.41
CA VAL A 312 13.35 -18.22 0.80
C VAL A 312 14.11 -19.50 0.47
N LYS A 313 13.67 -20.27 -0.54
CA LYS A 313 14.40 -21.44 -1.05
C LYS A 313 15.80 -21.09 -1.60
N ASN A 314 16.00 -19.87 -2.08
CA ASN A 314 17.30 -19.34 -2.54
C ASN A 314 18.06 -18.56 -1.44
N GLY A 315 17.61 -18.62 -0.18
CA GLY A 315 18.26 -17.97 0.97
C GLY A 315 17.90 -16.50 1.17
N ILE A 316 16.90 -15.99 0.45
CA ILE A 316 16.49 -14.57 0.48
C ILE A 316 15.35 -14.40 1.48
N THR A 317 15.51 -13.48 2.44
CA THR A 317 14.48 -13.24 3.46
C THR A 317 13.37 -12.36 2.91
N VAL A 318 12.10 -12.74 3.15
CA VAL A 318 10.93 -11.95 2.74
C VAL A 318 10.19 -11.40 3.96
N VAL A 319 10.08 -10.08 4.03
CA VAL A 319 9.37 -9.34 5.07
C VAL A 319 8.12 -8.73 4.46
N ALA A 320 6.95 -9.08 4.97
CA ALA A 320 5.65 -8.73 4.41
C ALA A 320 4.74 -8.03 5.43
N SER A 321 3.93 -7.07 4.99
CA SER A 321 2.93 -6.41 5.86
C SER A 321 1.78 -7.36 6.23
N ALA A 322 1.17 -7.17 7.42
CA ALA A 322 0.02 -7.98 7.83
C ALA A 322 -1.28 -7.66 7.06
N GLY A 323 -1.43 -6.41 6.61
CA GLY A 323 -2.64 -5.84 6.02
C GLY A 323 -3.25 -4.73 6.88
N ASN A 324 -4.17 -3.96 6.29
CA ASN A 324 -4.82 -2.79 6.88
C ASN A 324 -6.34 -2.99 7.08
N SER A 325 -6.76 -4.24 7.25
CA SER A 325 -8.17 -4.66 7.36
C SER A 325 -8.54 -5.05 8.80
N GLY A 326 -7.75 -4.63 9.78
CA GLY A 326 -8.11 -4.71 11.20
C GLY A 326 -9.28 -3.78 11.56
N PRO A 327 -9.86 -3.93 12.77
CA PRO A 327 -9.45 -4.83 13.84
C PRO A 327 -10.12 -6.22 13.78
N TYR A 328 -10.78 -6.57 12.67
CA TYR A 328 -11.51 -7.84 12.53
C TYR A 328 -10.56 -9.04 12.68
N ALA A 329 -11.04 -10.12 13.32
CA ALA A 329 -10.29 -11.37 13.43
C ALA A 329 -10.11 -12.02 12.05
N SER A 330 -8.98 -12.71 11.86
CA SER A 330 -8.58 -13.35 10.59
C SER A 330 -8.47 -12.39 9.39
N SER A 331 -8.16 -11.12 9.64
CA SER A 331 -7.94 -10.09 8.61
C SER A 331 -6.50 -10.04 8.08
N VAL A 332 -5.59 -10.86 8.62
CA VAL A 332 -4.20 -10.99 8.14
C VAL A 332 -4.13 -11.77 6.83
N VAL A 333 -3.38 -11.24 5.86
CA VAL A 333 -3.43 -11.73 4.46
C VAL A 333 -2.13 -12.41 4.01
N ASN A 334 -0.96 -11.86 4.36
CA ASN A 334 0.34 -12.46 4.05
C ASN A 334 0.68 -13.58 5.04
N VAL A 335 -0.06 -14.69 4.98
CA VAL A 335 -0.07 -15.75 6.01
C VAL A 335 0.84 -16.95 5.74
N ALA A 336 1.68 -16.91 4.70
CA ALA A 336 2.60 -18.02 4.40
C ALA A 336 3.64 -18.24 5.53
N PRO A 337 3.92 -19.50 5.93
CA PRO A 337 4.83 -19.80 7.05
C PRO A 337 6.27 -19.31 6.88
N TRP A 338 6.74 -19.19 5.63
CA TRP A 338 8.09 -18.76 5.28
C TRP A 338 8.27 -17.23 5.20
N MET A 339 7.19 -16.45 5.35
CA MET A 339 7.25 -14.98 5.37
C MET A 339 7.29 -14.41 6.80
N LEU A 340 8.11 -13.39 7.03
CA LEU A 340 8.04 -12.56 8.24
C LEU A 340 6.90 -11.56 8.11
N THR A 341 5.75 -11.85 8.71
CA THR A 341 4.54 -11.03 8.65
C THR A 341 4.50 -10.01 9.79
N VAL A 342 4.58 -8.72 9.45
CA VAL A 342 4.76 -7.60 10.39
C VAL A 342 3.47 -6.80 10.58
N ALA A 343 3.10 -6.55 11.84
CA ALA A 343 1.94 -5.74 12.23
C ALA A 343 2.29 -4.25 12.44
N ALA A 344 1.27 -3.38 12.45
CA ALA A 344 1.45 -1.95 12.69
C ALA A 344 1.12 -1.56 14.14
N SER A 345 2.01 -0.79 14.77
CA SER A 345 1.84 -0.24 16.12
C SER A 345 2.29 1.22 16.20
N SER A 346 1.75 1.96 17.17
CA SER A 346 2.15 3.32 17.48
C SER A 346 3.58 3.41 18.02
N VAL A 347 4.11 4.61 17.92
CA VAL A 347 5.39 5.06 18.46
C VAL A 347 5.11 6.14 19.52
N ASP A 348 6.11 6.48 20.31
CA ASP A 348 6.09 7.53 21.34
C ASP A 348 5.93 8.97 20.83
N ARG A 349 5.44 9.17 19.59
CA ARG A 349 5.28 10.46 18.92
C ARG A 349 3.84 10.68 18.49
N GLN A 350 3.30 11.84 18.85
CA GLN A 350 1.99 12.32 18.44
C GLN A 350 2.11 13.67 17.73
N PHE A 351 1.24 13.88 16.74
CA PHE A 351 1.09 15.15 16.04
C PHE A 351 -0.15 15.84 16.59
N GLU A 352 0.02 16.65 17.64
CA GLU A 352 -1.12 17.35 18.26
C GLU A 352 -1.62 18.44 17.29
N SER A 353 -2.92 18.68 17.32
CA SER A 353 -3.59 19.79 16.65
C SER A 353 -4.80 20.13 17.49
N ASP A 354 -4.58 20.95 18.51
CA ASP A 354 -5.57 21.16 19.55
C ASP A 354 -6.45 22.37 19.22
N VAL A 355 -7.73 22.27 19.53
CA VAL A 355 -8.70 23.36 19.37
C VAL A 355 -8.81 24.09 20.70
N ILE A 356 -8.33 25.32 20.75
CA ILE A 356 -8.43 26.22 21.90
C ILE A 356 -9.66 27.09 21.68
N LEU A 357 -10.73 26.81 22.41
CA LEU A 357 -11.99 27.56 22.33
C LEU A 357 -11.87 28.92 23.04
N GLY A 358 -12.64 29.91 22.60
CA GLY A 358 -12.66 31.27 23.18
C GLY A 358 -13.10 31.34 24.64
N ASN A 359 -13.69 30.28 25.20
CA ASN A 359 -13.94 30.13 26.64
C ASN A 359 -12.72 29.61 27.44
N GLY A 360 -11.56 29.39 26.78
CA GLY A 360 -10.34 28.84 27.36
C GLY A 360 -10.27 27.31 27.41
N GLN A 361 -11.31 26.59 26.98
CA GLN A 361 -11.30 25.12 26.93
C GLN A 361 -10.38 24.63 25.82
N LYS A 362 -9.37 23.83 26.19
CA LYS A 362 -8.48 23.13 25.25
C LYS A 362 -9.06 21.75 24.93
N ILE A 363 -9.40 21.53 23.67
CA ILE A 363 -9.84 20.24 23.12
C ILE A 363 -8.66 19.58 22.40
N LYS A 364 -8.41 18.30 22.69
CA LYS A 364 -7.34 17.56 22.00
C LYS A 364 -7.75 17.15 20.60
N GLY A 365 -6.84 17.31 19.65
CA GLY A 365 -7.01 16.83 18.28
C GLY A 365 -5.66 16.48 17.63
N ILE A 366 -5.71 16.04 16.37
CA ILE A 366 -4.52 15.67 15.61
C ILE A 366 -4.59 16.13 14.15
N SER A 367 -3.44 16.47 13.58
CA SER A 367 -3.21 16.78 12.16
C SER A 367 -1.70 16.94 11.93
N PHE A 368 -1.25 17.04 10.67
CA PHE A 368 0.02 17.71 10.39
C PHE A 368 -0.20 19.23 10.23
N ASN A 369 0.82 20.02 10.59
CA ASN A 369 0.98 21.45 10.29
C ASN A 369 -0.20 22.38 10.62
N THR A 370 -0.27 22.87 11.86
CA THR A 370 -1.28 23.84 12.31
C THR A 370 -0.87 25.30 12.19
N ASP A 371 0.42 25.59 12.02
CA ASP A 371 0.99 26.86 12.48
C ASP A 371 0.91 28.00 11.46
N THR A 372 0.03 27.88 10.46
CA THR A 372 -0.23 28.96 9.49
C THR A 372 -1.25 29.98 10.01
N LEU A 373 -1.95 29.71 11.13
CA LEU A 373 -2.70 30.72 11.87
C LEU A 373 -1.78 31.43 12.90
N PRO A 374 -1.67 32.78 12.87
CA PRO A 374 -0.93 33.57 13.85
C PRO A 374 -1.27 33.18 15.31
N PRO A 375 -0.25 32.87 16.15
CA PRO A 375 -0.46 32.44 17.53
C PRO A 375 -1.31 33.39 18.37
N GLY A 376 -2.33 32.82 19.03
CA GLY A 376 -3.22 33.54 19.94
C GLY A 376 -4.35 34.33 19.28
N ASN A 377 -4.44 34.36 17.94
CA ASN A 377 -5.60 34.95 17.27
C ASN A 377 -6.78 33.98 17.31
N LEU A 378 -7.89 34.43 17.89
CA LEU A 378 -9.17 33.72 17.88
C LEU A 378 -9.95 34.05 16.61
N TYR A 379 -10.43 33.01 15.92
CA TYR A 379 -11.23 33.10 14.70
C TYR A 379 -12.66 32.64 14.97
N PRO A 380 -13.68 33.23 14.32
CA PRO A 380 -15.07 32.77 14.43
C PRO A 380 -15.22 31.30 14.03
N LEU A 381 -16.07 30.56 14.76
CA LEU A 381 -16.49 29.20 14.42
C LEU A 381 -17.85 29.22 13.71
N ILE A 382 -17.98 28.43 12.66
CA ILE A 382 -19.26 28.17 11.99
C ILE A 382 -19.48 26.67 11.77
N ASN A 383 -20.71 26.19 12.01
CA ASN A 383 -21.09 24.82 11.67
C ASN A 383 -21.32 24.75 10.16
N ALA A 384 -20.80 23.70 9.50
CA ALA A 384 -20.93 23.54 8.07
C ALA A 384 -22.40 23.56 7.55
N VAL A 385 -23.36 23.10 8.38
CA VAL A 385 -24.80 23.16 8.06
C VAL A 385 -25.31 24.61 8.01
N ASP A 386 -24.85 25.47 8.92
CA ASP A 386 -25.22 26.90 8.93
C ASP A 386 -24.50 27.65 7.80
N ALA A 387 -23.27 27.23 7.49
CA ALA A 387 -22.45 27.71 6.39
C ALA A 387 -22.95 27.30 4.99
N LYS A 388 -23.97 26.45 4.86
CA LYS A 388 -24.40 25.89 3.57
C LYS A 388 -24.78 26.96 2.53
N SER A 389 -24.53 26.68 1.25
CA SER A 389 -25.10 27.40 0.11
C SER A 389 -26.62 27.22 0.03
N SER A 390 -27.32 28.06 -0.76
CA SER A 390 -28.78 27.96 -0.89
C SER A 390 -29.22 26.56 -1.35
N ASP A 391 -28.48 26.01 -2.31
CA ASP A 391 -28.89 24.86 -3.12
C ASP A 391 -28.38 23.52 -2.55
N ALA A 392 -27.45 23.54 -1.58
CA ALA A 392 -26.91 22.34 -0.95
C ALA A 392 -27.86 21.69 0.07
N ASP A 393 -27.90 20.36 0.11
CA ASP A 393 -28.59 19.62 1.16
C ASP A 393 -27.80 19.68 2.49
N PRO A 394 -28.45 19.95 3.64
CA PRO A 394 -27.85 19.78 4.96
C PRO A 394 -27.15 18.43 5.21
N SER A 395 -27.59 17.33 4.55
CA SER A 395 -26.95 16.02 4.64
C SER A 395 -25.51 16.00 4.14
N ASP A 396 -25.21 16.88 3.20
CA ASP A 396 -23.96 16.92 2.44
C ASP A 396 -23.10 18.10 2.93
N ALA A 397 -23.74 19.25 3.18
CA ALA A 397 -23.10 20.41 3.78
C ALA A 397 -22.44 20.11 5.13
N LYS A 398 -23.03 19.24 5.97
CA LYS A 398 -22.40 18.83 7.26
C LYS A 398 -21.02 18.16 7.09
N TYR A 399 -20.73 17.60 5.92
CA TYR A 399 -19.42 17.02 5.60
C TYR A 399 -18.49 18.01 4.90
N CYS A 400 -18.91 19.23 4.58
CA CYS A 400 -18.11 20.18 3.76
C CYS A 400 -17.70 19.59 2.40
N TYR A 401 -18.61 18.85 1.74
CA TYR A 401 -18.39 18.35 0.38
C TYR A 401 -18.33 19.49 -0.65
N SER A 402 -17.77 19.19 -1.82
CA SER A 402 -17.56 20.17 -2.90
C SER A 402 -18.81 20.98 -3.24
N SER A 403 -18.64 22.31 -3.36
CA SER A 403 -19.71 23.28 -3.66
C SER A 403 -20.86 23.36 -2.65
N THR A 404 -20.74 22.76 -1.45
CA THR A 404 -21.80 22.81 -0.43
C THR A 404 -21.76 24.05 0.45
N LEU A 405 -20.63 24.76 0.49
CA LEU A 405 -20.41 25.89 1.37
C LEU A 405 -20.65 27.24 0.68
N GLU A 406 -21.20 28.20 1.42
CA GLU A 406 -21.43 29.57 0.96
C GLU A 406 -20.21 30.45 1.28
N PRO A 407 -19.45 30.94 0.28
CA PRO A 407 -18.23 31.72 0.53
C PRO A 407 -18.51 33.01 1.32
N SER A 408 -19.67 33.63 1.14
CA SER A 408 -20.05 34.84 1.90
C SER A 408 -20.27 34.57 3.40
N LYS A 409 -20.53 33.32 3.80
CA LYS A 409 -20.60 32.88 5.20
C LYS A 409 -19.27 32.36 5.72
N VAL A 410 -18.52 31.59 4.92
CA VAL A 410 -17.31 30.89 5.38
C VAL A 410 -16.08 31.79 5.51
N LYS A 411 -16.01 32.88 4.74
CA LYS A 411 -14.82 33.73 4.64
C LYS A 411 -14.29 34.20 6.01
N GLY A 412 -13.05 33.82 6.33
CA GLY A 412 -12.37 34.20 7.57
C GLY A 412 -12.73 33.37 8.81
N GLN A 413 -13.55 32.32 8.67
CA GLN A 413 -14.00 31.47 9.77
C GLN A 413 -13.29 30.11 9.79
N ILE A 414 -13.30 29.47 10.96
CA ILE A 414 -12.97 28.05 11.13
C ILE A 414 -14.29 27.26 10.99
N VAL A 415 -14.33 26.29 10.08
CA VAL A 415 -15.54 25.51 9.79
C VAL A 415 -15.52 24.18 10.53
N VAL A 416 -16.61 23.83 11.22
CA VAL A 416 -16.79 22.52 11.87
C VAL A 416 -17.55 21.59 10.93
N CYS A 417 -16.86 20.55 10.45
CA CYS A 417 -17.38 19.52 9.53
C CYS A 417 -17.32 18.13 10.19
N ILE A 418 -18.06 17.15 9.66
CA ILE A 418 -17.94 15.74 10.04
C ILE A 418 -16.86 15.03 9.20
N SER A 419 -16.05 14.16 9.81
CA SER A 419 -15.02 13.36 9.12
C SER A 419 -15.59 12.15 8.34
N SER A 420 -14.94 11.84 7.22
CA SER A 420 -15.19 10.72 6.29
C SER A 420 -13.91 10.41 5.48
N SER A 421 -13.98 9.62 4.40
CA SER A 421 -12.80 9.21 3.63
C SER A 421 -12.02 10.39 3.01
N ASP A 422 -12.75 11.40 2.55
CA ASP A 422 -12.35 12.58 1.76
C ASP A 422 -11.98 13.81 2.61
N ASP A 423 -11.40 13.58 3.79
CA ASP A 423 -11.11 14.66 4.75
C ASP A 423 -10.14 15.74 4.24
N VAL A 424 -9.29 15.41 3.27
CA VAL A 424 -8.32 16.35 2.70
C VAL A 424 -9.03 17.30 1.74
N GLU A 425 -9.92 16.77 0.90
CA GLU A 425 -10.75 17.48 -0.06
C GLU A 425 -11.68 18.51 0.61
N LYS A 426 -12.21 18.19 1.80
CA LYS A 426 -12.99 19.15 2.60
C LYS A 426 -12.19 20.38 3.03
N SER A 427 -10.92 20.19 3.38
CA SER A 427 -10.04 21.31 3.72
C SER A 427 -9.73 22.18 2.49
N LEU A 428 -9.77 21.60 1.29
CA LEU A 428 -9.70 22.34 0.02
C LEU A 428 -10.99 23.12 -0.24
N GLU A 429 -12.17 22.52 -0.08
CA GLU A 429 -13.47 23.21 -0.22
C GLU A 429 -13.57 24.41 0.74
N VAL A 430 -13.24 24.22 2.02
CA VAL A 430 -13.23 25.33 3.00
C VAL A 430 -12.22 26.41 2.60
N SER A 431 -11.05 26.03 2.07
CA SER A 431 -10.07 27.00 1.55
C SER A 431 -10.58 27.77 0.35
N GLN A 432 -11.31 27.13 -0.57
CA GLN A 432 -11.88 27.76 -1.76
C GLN A 432 -13.04 28.69 -1.41
N ALA A 433 -13.83 28.34 -0.38
CA ALA A 433 -14.84 29.20 0.22
C ALA A 433 -14.24 30.36 1.07
N GLY A 434 -12.92 30.43 1.23
CA GLY A 434 -12.20 31.50 1.92
C GLY A 434 -12.11 31.34 3.45
N GLY A 435 -12.39 30.14 3.97
CA GLY A 435 -12.19 29.80 5.38
C GLY A 435 -10.72 29.70 5.74
N VAL A 436 -10.42 29.71 7.05
CA VAL A 436 -9.04 29.80 7.57
C VAL A 436 -8.60 28.57 8.37
N GLY A 437 -9.52 27.67 8.69
CA GLY A 437 -9.23 26.42 9.36
C GLY A 437 -10.43 25.47 9.38
N VAL A 438 -10.20 24.22 9.78
CA VAL A 438 -11.24 23.18 9.81
C VAL A 438 -11.17 22.40 11.12
N VAL A 439 -12.32 22.12 11.73
CA VAL A 439 -12.44 21.11 12.78
C VAL A 439 -13.21 19.93 12.20
N LEU A 440 -12.58 18.77 12.14
CA LEU A 440 -13.14 17.52 11.64
C LEU A 440 -13.55 16.64 12.82
N VAL A 441 -14.86 16.56 13.07
CA VAL A 441 -15.40 15.71 14.13
C VAL A 441 -15.50 14.27 13.63
N ASN A 442 -14.81 13.33 14.28
CA ASN A 442 -14.93 11.92 13.91
C ASN A 442 -16.37 11.41 14.17
N SER A 443 -16.95 10.75 13.17
CA SER A 443 -18.26 10.10 13.26
C SER A 443 -18.19 8.68 13.85
N TYR A 444 -17.03 8.04 13.78
CA TYR A 444 -16.77 6.67 14.23
C TYR A 444 -16.13 6.60 15.64
N SER A 445 -16.07 5.40 16.20
CA SER A 445 -15.44 5.10 17.51
C SER A 445 -13.91 5.06 17.48
N ASP A 446 -13.32 5.07 16.29
CA ASP A 446 -11.89 4.82 16.13
C ASP A 446 -11.05 6.08 16.43
N SER A 447 -9.81 5.87 16.86
CA SER A 447 -8.85 6.97 16.95
C SER A 447 -8.54 7.49 15.54
N PRO A 448 -8.64 8.82 15.28
CA PRO A 448 -8.24 9.36 13.99
C PRO A 448 -6.75 9.13 13.72
N THR A 449 -6.37 9.15 12.43
CA THR A 449 -4.98 9.13 11.97
C THR A 449 -4.64 10.54 11.46
N PRO A 450 -3.48 11.13 11.80
CA PRO A 450 -3.13 12.48 11.33
C PRO A 450 -2.96 12.49 9.81
N LYS A 451 -3.50 13.52 9.17
CA LYS A 451 -3.51 13.75 7.71
C LYS A 451 -2.95 15.14 7.43
N ALA A 452 -2.49 15.35 6.19
CA ALA A 452 -2.08 16.67 5.71
C ALA A 452 -3.30 17.36 5.09
N HIS A 453 -3.48 18.65 5.37
CA HIS A 453 -4.64 19.42 4.93
C HIS A 453 -4.19 20.73 4.27
N TYR A 454 -5.06 21.30 3.43
CA TYR A 454 -4.82 22.58 2.77
C TYR A 454 -4.94 23.79 3.71
N LEU A 455 -5.62 23.60 4.85
CA LEU A 455 -5.77 24.56 5.94
C LEU A 455 -5.39 23.91 7.27
N PRO A 456 -5.02 24.71 8.29
CA PRO A 456 -4.94 24.28 9.69
C PRO A 456 -6.20 23.52 10.08
N THR A 457 -6.02 22.24 10.33
CA THR A 457 -7.12 21.29 10.57
C THR A 457 -6.88 20.59 11.88
N SER A 458 -7.96 20.31 12.62
CA SER A 458 -7.93 19.48 13.82
C SER A 458 -8.94 18.36 13.67
N MET A 459 -8.47 17.11 13.64
CA MET A 459 -9.34 15.93 13.77
C MET A 459 -9.54 15.62 15.25
N VAL A 460 -10.79 15.69 15.72
CA VAL A 460 -11.17 15.51 17.12
C VAL A 460 -12.06 14.26 17.29
N SER A 461 -12.08 13.69 18.50
CA SER A 461 -12.99 12.57 18.80
C SER A 461 -14.45 13.03 18.72
N LYS A 462 -15.39 12.09 18.55
CA LYS A 462 -16.82 12.39 18.54
C LYS A 462 -17.26 13.17 19.80
N LYS A 463 -16.85 12.69 20.98
CA LYS A 463 -17.16 13.29 22.29
C LYS A 463 -16.63 14.72 22.41
N ASP A 464 -15.45 14.95 21.87
CA ASP A 464 -14.81 16.27 21.88
C ASP A 464 -15.49 17.22 20.89
N GLY A 465 -15.86 16.73 19.71
CA GLY A 465 -16.69 17.46 18.74
C GLY A 465 -18.08 17.83 19.28
N ASP A 466 -18.75 16.90 19.97
CA ASP A 466 -20.02 17.17 20.67
C ASP A 466 -19.84 18.31 21.70
N SER A 467 -18.67 18.40 22.35
CA SER A 467 -18.34 19.47 23.30
C SER A 467 -18.10 20.82 22.60
N ILE A 468 -17.45 20.82 21.42
CA ILE A 468 -17.29 22.02 20.59
C ILE A 468 -18.65 22.54 20.11
N LEU A 469 -19.53 21.65 19.62
CA LEU A 469 -20.88 22.00 19.17
C LEU A 469 -21.74 22.54 20.31
N ALA A 470 -21.63 21.98 21.52
CA ALA A 470 -22.33 22.49 22.71
C ALA A 470 -21.84 23.90 23.12
N TYR A 471 -20.53 24.18 23.00
CA TYR A 471 -20.00 25.54 23.18
C TYR A 471 -20.54 26.51 22.12
N MET A 472 -20.55 26.11 20.85
CA MET A 472 -21.06 26.93 19.75
C MET A 472 -22.54 27.32 19.93
N SER A 473 -23.36 26.44 20.51
CA SER A 473 -24.78 26.75 20.78
C SER A 473 -25.01 27.65 22.00
N GLN A 474 -23.98 27.90 22.82
CA GLN A 474 -24.09 28.67 24.08
C GLN A 474 -23.42 30.04 24.01
N ALA A 475 -22.40 30.20 23.16
CA ALA A 475 -21.68 31.46 22.99
C ALA A 475 -22.40 32.39 21.99
N GLU A 476 -22.54 33.68 22.32
CA GLU A 476 -23.08 34.70 21.41
C GLU A 476 -22.18 34.96 20.18
N SER A 477 -20.90 34.62 20.28
CA SER A 477 -19.91 34.73 19.20
C SER A 477 -18.83 33.66 19.42
N PRO A 478 -19.09 32.40 19.02
CA PRO A 478 -18.16 31.31 19.25
C PRO A 478 -16.90 31.53 18.42
N THR A 479 -15.75 31.48 19.10
CA THR A 479 -14.43 31.56 18.48
C THR A 479 -13.53 30.42 18.93
N ALA A 480 -12.50 30.13 18.13
CA ALA A 480 -11.44 29.18 18.45
C ALA A 480 -10.12 29.53 17.76
N TYR A 481 -9.05 28.87 18.18
CA TYR A 481 -7.73 28.85 17.56
C TYR A 481 -7.26 27.39 17.45
N ILE A 482 -6.59 27.03 16.36
CA ILE A 482 -6.03 25.68 16.14
C ILE A 482 -4.51 25.76 16.22
N SER A 483 -3.90 24.94 17.08
CA SER A 483 -2.45 24.84 17.24
C SER A 483 -2.07 23.54 17.93
N GLY A 484 -0.98 22.90 17.49
CA GLY A 484 -0.37 21.81 18.20
C GLY A 484 1.04 21.49 17.69
N ASP A 485 1.89 21.06 18.61
CA ASP A 485 3.27 20.70 18.31
C ASP A 485 3.39 19.20 17.96
N THR A 486 4.54 18.82 17.39
CA THR A 486 4.95 17.40 17.42
C THR A 486 5.44 17.06 18.82
N VAL A 487 4.67 16.25 19.57
CA VAL A 487 5.00 15.84 20.94
C VAL A 487 5.64 14.45 20.93
N VAL A 488 6.66 14.26 21.75
CA VAL A 488 7.38 12.99 21.94
C VAL A 488 7.53 12.70 23.44
N GLY A 489 7.34 11.44 23.85
CA GLY A 489 7.68 10.95 25.19
C GLY A 489 6.53 10.28 25.96
N GLU A 490 6.72 10.13 27.27
CA GLU A 490 5.90 9.26 28.15
C GLU A 490 4.40 9.60 28.22
N THR A 491 3.98 10.78 27.76
CA THR A 491 2.57 11.17 27.65
C THR A 491 1.84 10.54 26.45
N VAL A 492 2.58 9.97 25.49
CA VAL A 492 2.04 9.26 24.33
C VAL A 492 2.02 7.76 24.61
N VAL A 493 0.84 7.13 24.49
CA VAL A 493 0.70 5.69 24.76
C VAL A 493 1.30 4.87 23.61
N ALA A 494 2.46 4.27 23.85
CA ALA A 494 3.18 3.47 22.88
C ALA A 494 3.99 2.31 23.51
N PRO A 495 4.20 1.19 22.79
CA PRO A 495 3.52 0.84 21.53
C PRO A 495 2.09 0.36 21.81
N ALA A 496 1.13 0.87 21.05
CA ALA A 496 -0.25 0.38 20.99
C ALA A 496 -0.54 -0.13 19.58
N MET A 497 -1.31 -1.21 19.44
CA MET A 497 -1.67 -1.72 18.11
C MET A 497 -2.49 -0.68 17.34
N ALA A 498 -2.15 -0.44 16.08
CA ALA A 498 -2.95 0.42 15.22
C ALA A 498 -4.32 -0.25 14.96
N SER A 499 -5.40 0.52 15.02
CA SER A 499 -6.78 0.01 14.85
C SER A 499 -6.98 -0.72 13.53
N PHE A 500 -6.38 -0.21 12.45
CA PHE A 500 -6.41 -0.81 11.11
C PHE A 500 -5.49 -2.03 10.96
N SER A 501 -4.55 -2.29 11.88
CA SER A 501 -3.58 -3.38 11.71
C SER A 501 -4.31 -4.71 11.65
N SER A 502 -4.21 -5.42 10.52
CA SER A 502 -4.80 -6.73 10.35
C SER A 502 -4.35 -7.71 11.45
N THR A 503 -5.29 -8.51 11.93
CA THR A 503 -5.11 -9.41 13.08
C THR A 503 -5.29 -10.88 12.68
N GLY A 504 -4.69 -11.77 13.48
CA GLY A 504 -4.90 -13.21 13.36
C GLY A 504 -6.30 -13.68 13.79
N PRO A 505 -6.55 -15.00 13.82
CA PRO A 505 -5.62 -16.08 13.48
C PRO A 505 -5.29 -16.16 11.98
N ASN A 506 -4.34 -17.02 11.64
CA ASN A 506 -4.05 -17.39 10.26
C ASN A 506 -5.25 -18.14 9.67
N GLY A 507 -5.88 -17.60 8.62
CA GLY A 507 -7.09 -18.17 8.01
C GLY A 507 -6.90 -19.49 7.27
N LEU A 508 -5.65 -19.92 6.99
CA LEU A 508 -5.33 -21.16 6.26
C LEU A 508 -4.72 -22.24 7.14
N THR A 509 -3.82 -21.85 8.04
CA THR A 509 -3.15 -22.77 8.97
C THR A 509 -3.17 -22.16 10.37
N PRO A 510 -4.32 -22.26 11.10
CA PRO A 510 -4.52 -21.61 12.40
C PRO A 510 -3.49 -21.99 13.47
N GLU A 511 -2.86 -23.16 13.33
CA GLU A 511 -1.77 -23.65 14.17
C GLU A 511 -0.50 -22.78 14.07
N ILE A 512 -0.31 -22.10 12.94
CA ILE A 512 0.81 -21.19 12.70
C ILE A 512 0.33 -19.77 12.98
N LEU A 513 0.56 -19.33 14.22
CA LEU A 513 0.19 -18.01 14.72
C LEU A 513 0.77 -16.89 13.83
N LYS A 514 -0.12 -16.13 13.19
CA LYS A 514 0.16 -14.85 12.54
C LYS A 514 -0.59 -13.77 13.33
N VAL A 515 -0.07 -12.57 13.55
CA VAL A 515 1.20 -11.96 13.10
C VAL A 515 2.43 -12.49 13.85
N HIS A 516 3.61 -12.47 13.22
CA HIS A 516 4.83 -13.07 13.82
C HIS A 516 5.62 -12.09 14.69
N ASP A 517 5.58 -10.80 14.38
CA ASP A 517 6.31 -9.79 15.13
C ASP A 517 5.48 -8.50 15.26
N CYS A 518 5.35 -8.02 16.48
CA CYS A 518 5.22 -6.60 16.76
C CYS A 518 6.65 -6.17 17.10
N LEU A 519 7.27 -5.37 16.23
CA LEU A 519 8.72 -5.13 16.16
C LEU A 519 9.26 -4.28 17.34
N MET A 520 8.95 -4.72 18.57
CA MET A 520 9.13 -4.06 19.86
C MET A 520 9.25 -5.12 20.98
N ARG A 521 10.49 -5.52 21.26
CA ARG A 521 10.97 -5.93 22.60
C ARG A 521 10.51 -7.28 23.18
N CYS A 522 10.92 -8.39 22.55
CA CYS A 522 10.94 -9.69 23.23
C CYS A 522 12.18 -9.84 24.16
N SER A 523 12.23 -9.04 25.23
CA SER A 523 13.22 -9.18 26.31
C SER A 523 12.55 -8.96 27.67
N LYS A 524 12.74 -9.93 28.58
CA LYS A 524 12.14 -10.05 29.93
C LYS A 524 10.71 -10.62 30.05
N ARG A 525 10.39 -11.76 29.41
CA ARG A 525 9.45 -12.74 30.02
C ARG A 525 9.52 -14.22 29.57
N CYS A 526 10.70 -14.75 29.24
CA CYS A 526 10.92 -16.21 29.23
C CYS A 526 11.48 -16.70 30.58
N LYS A 527 10.65 -16.70 31.63
CA LYS A 527 10.87 -17.48 32.86
C LYS A 527 9.54 -17.96 33.42
N HIS A 528 9.45 -19.29 33.55
CA HIS A 528 8.27 -20.07 33.97
C HIS A 528 7.14 -20.08 32.92
N THR A 529 6.48 -21.21 32.64
CA THR A 529 6.30 -22.43 33.46
C THR A 529 6.57 -23.74 32.71
N ASN A 530 7.17 -24.70 33.40
CA ASN A 530 6.95 -26.13 33.12
C ASN A 530 5.60 -26.53 33.69
N LEU A 531 4.76 -27.20 32.91
CA LEU A 531 3.97 -28.41 33.24
C LEU A 531 3.01 -28.74 32.09
#